data_AF-A0A0F9YDZ3-F1
#
_entry.id   AF-A0A0F9YDZ3-F1
#
_cell.length_a   1.000
_cell.length_b   1.000
_cell.length_c   1.000
_cell.angle_alpha   90.00
_cell.angle_beta   90.00
_cell.angle_gamma   90.00
#
_symmetry.space_group_name_H-M   'P 1'
#
loop_
_entity.id
_entity.type
_entity.pdbx_description
1 polymer ?
#
loop_
_entity_poly.entity_id
_entity_poly.type
_entity_poly.pdbx_seq_one_letter_code
_entity_poly.pdbx_strand_id
1 'polypeptide(L)' 'MAILCLARNLTDLQERLGAMIVAYRRDRTPVYARDIKADGAMTVLLKDAMQPNLVQTLEKE' A
#
# COMPACT_ATOMS: atom_id res chain seq x y z
N MET A 1 -4.76 -4.34 -0.40
CA MET A 1 -4.12 -5.66 -0.53
C MET A 1 -3.30 -5.79 -1.80
N ALA A 2 -3.87 -5.67 -3.01
CA ALA A 2 -3.12 -5.78 -4.28
C ALA A 2 -1.84 -4.91 -4.33
N ILE A 3 -1.91 -3.67 -3.84
CA ILE A 3 -0.74 -2.78 -3.76
C ILE A 3 0.38 -3.38 -2.89
N LEU A 4 0.06 -3.97 -1.73
CA LEU A 4 1.05 -4.58 -0.83
C LEU A 4 1.76 -5.76 -1.50
N CYS A 5 1.03 -6.58 -2.25
CA CYS A 5 1.59 -7.75 -2.95
C CYS A 5 2.44 -7.38 -4.19
N LEU A 6 2.32 -6.15 -4.71
CA LEU A 6 2.99 -5.70 -5.94
C LEU A 6 4.05 -4.62 -5.69
N ALA A 7 4.15 -4.09 -4.48
CA ALA A 7 5.14 -3.10 -4.11
C ALA A 7 6.51 -3.76 -3.91
N ARG A 8 7.57 -3.10 -4.39
CA ARG A 8 8.95 -3.61 -4.29
C ARG A 8 9.71 -3.12 -3.06
N ASN A 9 9.27 -2.02 -2.47
CA ASN A 9 9.86 -1.38 -1.28
C ASN A 9 8.88 -0.34 -0.70
N LEU A 10 9.22 0.28 0.43
CA LEU A 10 8.35 1.25 1.11
C LEU A 10 8.06 2.51 0.28
N THR A 11 9.02 2.97 -0.53
CA THR A 11 8.83 4.13 -1.42
C THR A 11 7.81 3.79 -2.51
N ASP A 12 7.96 2.65 -3.18
CA ASP A 12 7.02 2.15 -4.20
C ASP A 12 5.64 1.87 -3.58
N LEU A 13 5.58 1.39 -2.34
CA LEU A 13 4.33 1.21 -1.59
C LEU A 13 3.60 2.53 -1.38
N GLN A 14 4.30 3.56 -0.88
CA GLN A 14 3.70 4.88 -0.65
C GLN A 14 3.23 5.55 -1.95
N GLU A 15 4.04 5.49 -3.01
CA GLU A 15 3.68 6.04 -4.32
C GLU A 15 2.39 5.40 -4.86
N ARG A 16 2.29 4.07 -4.79
CA ARG A 16 1.10 3.32 -5.24
C ARG A 16 -0.12 3.61 -4.40
N LEU A 17 0.03 3.67 -3.07
CA LEU A 17 -1.05 4.06 -2.15
C LEU A 17 -1.54 5.47 -2.49
N GLY A 18 -0.62 6.41 -2.70
CA GLY A 18 -0.93 7.79 -3.07
C GLY A 18 -1.56 7.94 -4.46
N ALA A 19 -1.35 6.99 -5.38
CA ALA A 19 -1.95 6.97 -6.72
C ALA A 19 -3.37 6.37 -6.76
N MET A 20 -3.86 5.82 -5.66
CA MET A 20 -5.20 5.25 -5.58
C MET A 20 -6.27 6.35 -5.67
N ILE A 21 -7.20 6.24 -6.63
CA ILE A 21 -8.38 7.10 -6.71
C ILE A 21 -9.39 6.63 -5.67
N VAL A 22 -9.85 7.54 -4.81
CA VAL A 22 -10.78 7.25 -3.71
C VAL A 22 -12.15 7.89 -3.91
N ALA A 23 -12.25 8.93 -4.73
CA ALA A 23 -13.50 9.60 -5.05
C ALA A 23 -13.38 10.43 -6.34
N TYR A 24 -14.47 11.07 -6.72
CA TYR A 24 -14.51 12.09 -7.77
C TYR A 24 -15.14 13.37 -7.20
N ARG A 25 -14.60 14.53 -7.59
CA ARG A 25 -15.18 15.84 -7.28
C ARG A 25 -16.45 16.07 -8.13
N ARG A 26 -17.19 17.15 -7.84
CA ARG A 26 -18.39 17.53 -8.62
C ARG A 26 -18.10 17.81 -10.09
N ASP A 27 -16.90 18.32 -10.38
CA ASP A 27 -16.39 18.55 -11.74
C ASP A 27 -15.86 17.27 -12.43
N ARG A 28 -16.06 16.10 -11.80
CA ARG A 28 -15.59 14.77 -12.24
C ARG A 28 -14.07 14.60 -12.26
N THR A 29 -13.30 15.53 -11.67
CA THR A 29 -11.87 15.29 -11.47
C THR A 29 -11.64 14.24 -10.39
N PRO A 30 -10.64 13.35 -10.55
CA PRO A 30 -10.35 12.32 -9.56
C PRO A 30 -9.77 12.92 -8.28
N VAL A 31 -10.10 12.29 -7.14
CA VAL A 31 -9.48 12.54 -5.84
C VAL A 31 -8.60 11.34 -5.52
N TYR A 32 -7.31 11.59 -5.30
CA TYR A 32 -6.33 10.57 -4.95
C TYR A 32 -6.18 10.44 -3.43
N ALA A 33 -5.70 9.29 -2.94
CA ALA A 33 -5.45 9.11 -1.50
C ALA A 33 -4.39 10.09 -0.95
N ARG A 34 -3.43 10.53 -1.77
CA ARG A 34 -2.49 11.61 -1.42
C ARG A 34 -3.17 12.98 -1.24
N ASP A 35 -4.28 13.24 -1.94
CA ASP A 35 -5.00 14.52 -1.85
C ASP A 35 -5.62 14.71 -0.46
N ILE A 36 -5.92 13.61 0.23
CA ILE A 36 -6.40 13.58 1.63
C ILE A 36 -5.29 13.26 2.64
N LYS A 37 -4.02 13.29 2.22
CA LYS A 37 -2.83 13.02 3.05
C LYS A 37 -2.82 11.65 3.74
N ALA A 38 -3.46 10.65 3.13
CA ALA A 38 -3.58 9.31 3.72
C ALA A 38 -2.40 8.38 3.36
N ASP A 39 -1.67 8.66 2.28
CA ASP A 39 -0.58 7.84 1.74
C ASP A 39 0.56 7.60 2.75
N GLY A 40 1.05 8.65 3.40
CA GLY A 40 2.09 8.52 4.42
C GLY A 40 1.62 7.72 5.65
N ALA A 41 0.42 8.02 6.15
CA ALA A 41 -0.15 7.32 7.31
C ALA A 41 -0.38 5.82 7.03
N MET A 42 -0.92 5.48 5.86
CA MET A 42 -1.09 4.10 5.43
C MET A 42 0.26 3.37 5.28
N THR A 43 1.28 4.06 4.75
CA THR A 43 2.62 3.48 4.62
C THR A 43 3.22 3.15 5.98
N VAL A 44 3.06 4.01 6.98
CA VAL A 44 3.52 3.74 8.35
C VAL A 44 2.80 2.54 8.96
N LEU A 45 1.47 2.46 8.81
CA LEU A 45 0.68 1.32 9.31
C LEU A 45 1.06 -0.01 8.65
N LEU A 46 1.54 0.03 7.40
CA LEU A 46 1.91 -1.17 6.63
C LEU A 46 3.41 -1.48 6.66
N LYS A 47 4.23 -0.65 7.32
CA LYS A 47 5.69 -0.76 7.31
C LYS A 47 6.18 -2.16 7.71
N ASP A 48 5.68 -2.67 8.83
CA ASP A 48 6.09 -3.97 9.36
C ASP A 48 5.37 -5.11 8.63
N ALA A 49 4.13 -4.89 8.19
CA ALA A 49 3.36 -5.85 7.41
C ALA A 49 3.96 -6.13 6.01
N MET A 50 4.85 -5.26 5.52
CA MET A 50 5.58 -5.47 4.27
C MET A 50 6.72 -6.49 4.41
N GLN A 51 7.12 -6.84 5.64
CA GLN A 51 8.14 -7.85 5.88
C GLN A 51 7.55 -9.25 5.62
N PRO A 52 8.20 -10.10 4.80
CA PRO A 52 7.75 -11.45 4.56
C PRO A 52 7.74 -12.28 5.85
N ASN A 53 6.71 -13.12 6.00
CA ASN A 53 6.59 -14.02 7.14
C ASN A 53 7.24 -15.37 6.80
N LEU A 54 8.30 -15.72 7.54
CA LEU A 54 8.93 -17.03 7.41
C LEU A 54 8.25 -18.02 8.36
N VAL A 55 7.87 -19.17 7.81
CA VAL A 55 7.34 -20.32 8.55
C VAL A 55 7.99 -21.60 8.00
N GLN A 56 7.78 -22.72 8.68
CA GLN A 56 8.35 -24.02 8.30
C GLN A 56 7.25 -25.07 8.13
N THR A 57 7.45 -26.00 7.18
CA THR A 57 6.63 -27.21 7.04
C THR A 57 7.10 -28.30 8.01
N LEU A 58 6.37 -29.41 8.11
CA LEU A 58 6.73 -30.56 8.97
C LEU A 58 7.85 -31.43 8.39
N GLU A 59 8.13 -31.32 7.09
CA GLU A 59 9.13 -32.11 6.40
C GLU A 59 10.52 -31.52 6.66
N LYS A 60 11.34 -32.26 7.43
CA LYS A 60 12.77 -32.01 7.61
C LYS A 60 13.52 -33.20 7.00
N GLU A 61 13.80 -33.12 5.70
CA GLU A 61 14.92 -33.85 5.09
C GLU A 61 16.14 -32.92 5.03
#